data_AF-A0A3S3PI67-F1
#
_entry.id   AF-A0A3S3PI67-F1
#
_cell.length_a   1.000
_cell.length_b   1.000
_cell.length_c   1.000
_cell.angle_alpha   90.00
_cell.angle_beta   90.00
_cell.angle_gamma   90.00
#
_symmetry.space_group_name_H-M   'P 1'
#
loop_
_entity.id
_entity.type
_entity.pdbx_description
1 polymer ?
#
loop_
_entity_poly.entity_id
_entity_poly.type
_entity_poly.pdbx_seq_one_letter_code
_entity_poly.pdbx_strand_id
1 'polypeptide(L)'
;MKIMGFFSRLFRRHKDTEPVIKIDYYELAQQEIRGNRFYTNAPKHWVKINDGFLKLDDKLSVDFDGVNTEKVVNVRNAMVNSLALMGIINEYFSKLAKEKVHFDFTDAMLGSSERFATSCYVYKLFDKGVFIIDGVAIWNYEKYAIILLTSDTPISYINELKTYFVNDGYKDLIYYAKKDPHLVEGSKKLKFENFNDKCFRYDPANQGLEQRKHNEYALWWAGELEKDVKSSILLNDIGVYLDLLEFYNSYLLGFLSFAFGLNKEVVRTKMPDYEEVAITGPEGVEIIITLSEKKGIYFHFPKHPRYEKYRNAFIKVFVNFCYKIREQIIENDLPKDDFEHHTTLEWYTQLIEEAKEHNSEIAAIGLMRKKDSNFPDYSYYEN
;
A
#
# COMPACT_ATOMS: atom_id res chain seq x y z
N MET A 1 -4.26 -36.44 11.25
CA MET A 1 -4.98 -35.79 10.15
C MET A 1 -3.98 -34.92 9.40
N LYS A 2 -3.63 -35.27 8.15
CA LYS A 2 -2.54 -34.67 7.35
C LYS A 2 -3.12 -33.66 6.36
N ILE A 3 -2.71 -32.39 6.43
CA ILE A 3 -2.87 -31.41 5.35
C ILE A 3 -1.47 -31.12 4.81
N MET A 4 -1.00 -31.99 3.92
CA MET A 4 0.23 -31.83 3.14
C MET A 4 0.00 -32.33 1.70
N GLY A 5 -1.16 -31.98 1.11
CA GLY A 5 -1.68 -32.66 -0.07
C GLY A 5 -2.08 -31.81 -1.26
N PHE A 6 -1.85 -30.48 -1.27
CA PHE A 6 -2.31 -29.63 -2.37
C PHE A 6 -1.20 -29.30 -3.39
N PHE A 7 0.03 -29.03 -2.95
CA PHE A 7 1.13 -28.69 -3.87
C PHE A 7 1.89 -29.89 -4.46
N SER A 8 1.73 -31.11 -3.91
CA SER A 8 2.44 -32.31 -4.39
C SER A 8 1.75 -33.05 -5.54
N ARG A 9 0.58 -32.59 -6.00
CA ARG A 9 -0.17 -33.18 -7.13
C ARG A 9 0.03 -32.44 -8.45
N LEU A 10 0.59 -31.22 -8.44
CA LEU A 10 0.90 -30.49 -9.68
C LEU A 10 2.19 -30.96 -10.39
N PHE A 11 3.03 -31.77 -9.74
CA PHE A 11 4.36 -32.14 -10.28
C PHE A 11 4.75 -33.61 -10.07
N ARG A 12 3.87 -34.58 -10.41
CA ARG A 12 4.31 -35.98 -10.59
C ARG A 12 4.58 -36.28 -12.06
N ARG A 13 5.87 -36.46 -12.33
CA ARG A 13 6.48 -37.00 -13.55
C ARG A 13 5.72 -38.24 -14.07
N HIS A 14 5.24 -38.18 -15.30
CA HIS A 14 5.35 -39.32 -16.21
C HIS A 14 6.72 -39.22 -16.88
N LYS A 15 7.57 -40.22 -16.62
CA LYS A 15 8.66 -40.58 -17.52
C LYS A 15 7.99 -41.29 -18.68
N ASP A 16 7.97 -40.64 -19.84
CA ASP A 16 8.32 -41.26 -21.11
C ASP A 16 8.95 -40.19 -21.98
N THR A 17 10.00 -40.60 -22.69
CA THR A 17 10.98 -39.75 -23.36
C THR A 17 10.41 -39.04 -24.58
N GLU A 18 10.23 -37.74 -24.49
CA GLU A 18 10.15 -36.84 -25.64
C GLU A 18 11.35 -35.88 -25.64
N PRO A 19 11.83 -35.44 -26.81
CA PRO A 19 13.05 -34.65 -26.91
C PRO A 19 12.87 -33.34 -26.15
N VAL A 20 13.70 -33.14 -25.13
CA VAL A 20 13.86 -31.85 -24.45
C VAL A 20 14.33 -30.87 -25.52
N ILE A 21 13.42 -29.98 -25.96
CA ILE A 21 13.81 -28.78 -26.69
C ILE A 21 14.59 -27.93 -25.68
N LYS A 22 15.92 -28.05 -25.73
CA LYS A 22 16.83 -27.14 -25.07
C LYS A 22 16.65 -25.79 -25.77
N ILE A 23 15.85 -24.92 -25.18
CA ILE A 23 15.80 -23.53 -25.60
C ILE A 23 17.09 -22.90 -25.10
N ASP A 24 18.03 -22.71 -26.01
CA ASP A 24 19.26 -22.01 -25.73
C ASP A 24 18.95 -20.50 -25.64
N TYR A 25 18.84 -19.99 -24.41
CA TYR A 25 18.59 -18.57 -24.15
C TYR A 25 19.68 -17.65 -24.71
N TYR A 26 20.84 -18.20 -25.09
CA TYR A 26 21.92 -17.43 -25.72
C TYR A 26 21.68 -17.17 -27.22
N GLU A 27 20.99 -18.06 -27.95
CA GLU A 27 20.71 -17.85 -29.38
C GLU A 27 19.60 -16.82 -29.64
N LEU A 28 18.65 -16.67 -28.69
CA LEU A 28 17.62 -15.62 -28.74
C LEU A 28 18.19 -14.20 -28.58
N ALA A 29 19.42 -14.06 -28.08
CA ALA A 29 20.10 -12.77 -27.91
C ALA A 29 20.81 -12.27 -29.19
N GLN A 30 20.94 -13.10 -30.24
CA GLN A 30 21.71 -12.75 -31.44
C GLN A 30 20.89 -12.61 -32.72
N GLN A 31 19.56 -12.73 -32.68
CA GLN A 31 18.74 -12.33 -33.82
C GLN A 31 18.55 -10.82 -33.82
N GLU A 32 18.88 -10.16 -34.94
CA GLU A 32 18.51 -8.76 -35.18
C GLU A 32 16.97 -8.65 -35.25
N ILE A 33 16.35 -8.35 -34.11
CA ILE A 33 14.90 -8.18 -34.00
C ILE A 33 14.54 -6.80 -34.57
N ARG A 34 14.02 -6.76 -35.80
CA ARG A 34 13.12 -5.69 -36.25
C ARG A 34 11.84 -5.79 -35.43
N GLY A 35 11.60 -4.81 -34.56
CA GLY A 35 10.49 -4.82 -33.60
C GLY A 35 10.31 -3.47 -32.91
N ASN A 36 9.07 -3.16 -32.54
CA ASN A 36 8.61 -1.84 -32.12
C ASN A 36 9.13 -1.52 -30.70
N ARG A 37 10.16 -0.66 -30.63
CA ARG A 37 10.79 -0.24 -29.36
C ARG A 37 9.73 0.28 -28.40
N PHE A 38 9.64 -0.27 -27.19
CA PHE A 38 8.92 0.42 -26.11
C PHE A 38 9.43 1.87 -26.04
N TYR A 39 8.51 2.82 -26.04
CA TYR A 39 8.82 4.20 -25.77
C TYR A 39 9.03 4.34 -24.27
N THR A 40 10.19 4.86 -23.89
CA THR A 40 10.58 4.97 -22.49
C THR A 40 11.41 6.22 -22.26
N ASN A 41 11.27 6.81 -21.08
CA ASN A 41 12.16 7.84 -20.54
C ASN A 41 13.24 7.26 -19.61
N ALA A 42 13.37 5.93 -19.54
CA ALA A 42 14.43 5.29 -18.75
C ALA A 42 15.81 5.86 -19.15
N PRO A 43 16.72 6.08 -18.18
CA PRO A 43 18.08 6.54 -18.48
C PRO A 43 18.73 5.65 -19.55
N LYS A 44 19.48 6.25 -20.48
CA LYS A 44 20.08 5.52 -21.62
C LYS A 44 20.95 4.32 -21.23
N HIS A 45 21.51 4.35 -20.02
CA HIS A 45 22.34 3.29 -19.47
C HIS A 45 21.53 2.15 -18.82
N TRP A 46 20.24 2.35 -18.54
CA TRP A 46 19.36 1.28 -18.04
C TRP A 46 19.13 0.21 -19.10
N VAL A 47 18.73 -0.96 -18.63
CA VAL A 47 18.38 -2.09 -19.48
C VAL A 47 17.32 -1.70 -20.52
N LYS A 48 17.62 -1.95 -21.80
CA LYS A 48 16.66 -1.80 -22.89
C LYS A 48 15.78 -3.03 -22.94
N ILE A 49 14.47 -2.81 -22.95
CA ILE A 49 13.46 -3.86 -22.99
C ILE A 49 13.02 -4.04 -24.43
N ASN A 50 13.13 -5.26 -24.96
CA ASN A 50 12.84 -5.60 -26.35
C ASN A 50 11.54 -6.39 -26.49
N ASP A 51 11.03 -6.53 -27.70
CA ASP A 51 9.74 -7.16 -28.03
C ASP A 51 9.60 -8.62 -27.57
N GLY A 52 10.72 -9.34 -27.41
CA GLY A 52 10.71 -10.71 -26.88
C GLY A 52 10.09 -10.80 -25.48
N PHE A 53 10.10 -9.68 -24.76
CA PHE A 53 9.50 -9.50 -23.44
C PHE A 53 7.99 -9.73 -23.41
N LEU A 54 7.25 -9.25 -24.42
CA LEU A 54 5.78 -9.35 -24.47
C LEU A 54 5.28 -10.60 -25.18
N LYS A 55 6.14 -11.37 -25.88
CA LYS A 55 5.71 -12.61 -26.56
C LYS A 55 5.26 -13.73 -25.61
N LEU A 56 5.29 -13.50 -24.29
CA LEU A 56 4.59 -14.31 -23.30
C LEU A 56 3.05 -14.16 -23.40
N ASP A 57 2.52 -13.11 -24.04
CA ASP A 57 1.08 -12.88 -24.30
C ASP A 57 0.44 -14.07 -25.05
N ASP A 58 1.11 -14.61 -26.10
CA ASP A 58 0.50 -15.58 -27.01
C ASP A 58 0.43 -17.01 -26.45
N LYS A 59 1.18 -17.32 -25.37
CA LYS A 59 1.30 -18.69 -24.81
C LYS A 59 0.62 -18.88 -23.46
N LEU A 60 0.17 -17.80 -22.82
CA LEU A 60 -0.44 -17.84 -21.48
C LEU A 60 -1.99 -17.75 -21.51
N SER A 61 -2.60 -17.64 -22.70
CA SER A 61 -4.05 -17.74 -22.90
C SER A 61 -4.53 -19.18 -22.64
N VAL A 62 -4.76 -19.50 -21.37
CA VAL A 62 -5.54 -20.68 -21.00
C VAL A 62 -7.00 -20.28 -21.12
N ASP A 63 -7.78 -21.01 -21.92
CA ASP A 63 -9.24 -20.87 -21.99
C ASP A 63 -9.81 -21.01 -20.57
N PHE A 64 -10.36 -19.93 -20.04
CA PHE A 64 -11.16 -19.95 -18.81
C PHE A 64 -12.63 -19.80 -19.19
N ASP A 65 -13.50 -20.53 -18.51
CA ASP A 65 -14.91 -20.63 -18.84
C ASP A 65 -15.64 -19.27 -18.77
N GLY A 66 -15.85 -18.67 -19.95
CA GLY A 66 -17.07 -18.00 -20.41
C GLY A 66 -17.52 -16.68 -19.79
N VAL A 67 -17.16 -16.32 -18.55
CA VAL A 67 -17.71 -15.11 -17.90
C VAL A 67 -16.62 -14.44 -17.07
N ASN A 68 -16.15 -13.26 -17.51
CA ASN A 68 -15.01 -12.45 -17.00
C ASN A 68 -13.59 -12.78 -17.51
N THR A 69 -13.45 -13.60 -18.55
CA THR A 69 -12.14 -13.96 -19.14
C THR A 69 -11.27 -12.77 -19.50
N GLU A 70 -11.81 -11.77 -20.20
CA GLU A 70 -11.01 -10.63 -20.69
C GLU A 70 -10.47 -9.76 -19.54
N LYS A 71 -11.29 -9.49 -18.51
CA LYS A 71 -10.85 -8.69 -17.35
C LYS A 71 -9.81 -9.43 -16.52
N VAL A 72 -10.00 -10.73 -16.29
CA VAL A 72 -9.05 -11.57 -15.55
C VAL A 72 -7.74 -11.75 -16.31
N VAL A 73 -7.81 -11.97 -17.63
CA VAL A 73 -6.63 -12.07 -18.51
C VAL A 73 -5.88 -10.73 -18.55
N ASN A 74 -6.57 -9.60 -18.68
CA ASN A 74 -5.92 -8.29 -18.70
C ASN A 74 -5.20 -7.96 -17.38
N VAL A 75 -5.82 -8.26 -16.23
CA VAL A 75 -5.17 -8.07 -14.91
C VAL A 75 -3.97 -9.02 -14.74
N ARG A 76 -4.13 -10.28 -15.14
CA ARG A 76 -3.04 -11.27 -15.08
C ARG A 76 -1.88 -10.87 -15.99
N ASN A 77 -2.15 -10.43 -17.21
CA ASN A 77 -1.12 -10.01 -18.16
C ASN A 77 -0.43 -8.75 -17.67
N ALA A 78 -1.16 -7.79 -17.09
CA ALA A 78 -0.55 -6.65 -16.42
C ALA A 78 0.43 -7.11 -15.33
N MET A 79 0.00 -7.95 -14.38
CA MET A 79 0.87 -8.45 -13.31
C MET A 79 2.07 -9.25 -13.82
N VAL A 80 1.88 -10.17 -14.77
CA VAL A 80 2.97 -10.98 -15.36
C VAL A 80 3.98 -10.08 -16.06
N ASN A 81 3.51 -9.07 -16.80
CA ASN A 81 4.40 -8.12 -17.45
C ASN A 81 5.11 -7.22 -16.42
N SER A 82 4.46 -6.78 -15.34
CA SER A 82 5.12 -6.06 -14.25
C SER A 82 6.23 -6.92 -13.62
N LEU A 83 5.95 -8.21 -13.35
CA LEU A 83 6.92 -9.14 -12.77
C LEU A 83 8.10 -9.40 -13.68
N ALA A 84 7.85 -9.63 -14.96
CA ALA A 84 8.91 -9.80 -15.93
C ALA A 84 9.77 -8.53 -16.02
N LEU A 85 9.12 -7.35 -16.03
CA LEU A 85 9.78 -6.05 -16.16
C LEU A 85 10.73 -5.82 -15.00
N MET A 86 10.20 -5.99 -13.79
CA MET A 86 10.97 -5.84 -12.56
C MET A 86 12.04 -6.92 -12.42
N GLY A 87 11.79 -8.14 -12.90
CA GLY A 87 12.79 -9.21 -12.94
C GLY A 87 14.00 -8.87 -13.81
N ILE A 88 13.78 -8.31 -14.99
CA ILE A 88 14.87 -7.86 -15.89
C ILE A 88 15.67 -6.72 -15.25
N ILE A 89 14.98 -5.75 -14.64
CA ILE A 89 15.64 -4.63 -13.96
C ILE A 89 16.45 -5.15 -12.76
N ASN A 90 15.90 -6.07 -11.97
CA ASN A 90 16.60 -6.69 -10.84
C ASN A 90 17.84 -7.46 -11.29
N GLU A 91 17.75 -8.25 -12.38
CA GLU A 91 18.88 -8.99 -12.93
C GLU A 91 19.98 -8.03 -13.41
N TYR A 92 19.60 -6.96 -14.10
CA TYR A 92 20.52 -5.91 -14.53
C TYR A 92 21.23 -5.25 -13.35
N PHE A 93 20.49 -4.87 -12.29
CA PHE A 93 21.08 -4.30 -11.08
C PHE A 93 21.97 -5.29 -10.34
N SER A 94 21.59 -6.57 -10.29
CA SER A 94 22.42 -7.62 -9.69
C SER A 94 23.76 -7.77 -10.42
N LYS A 95 23.76 -7.70 -11.75
CA LYS A 95 25.00 -7.71 -12.55
C LYS A 95 25.87 -6.49 -12.25
N LEU A 96 25.28 -5.31 -12.13
CA LEU A 96 26.01 -4.08 -11.77
C LEU A 96 26.58 -4.13 -10.35
N ALA A 97 25.82 -4.65 -9.39
CA ALA A 97 26.22 -4.77 -7.99
C ALA A 97 27.24 -5.91 -7.77
N LYS A 98 27.33 -6.86 -8.71
CA LYS A 98 28.08 -8.12 -8.59
C LYS A 98 27.59 -9.00 -7.43
N GLU A 99 26.34 -8.85 -7.04
CA GLU A 99 25.66 -9.62 -6.02
C GLU A 99 24.17 -9.65 -6.30
N LYS A 100 23.43 -10.52 -5.60
CA LYS A 100 21.99 -10.58 -5.75
C LYS A 100 21.36 -9.36 -5.08
N VAL A 101 20.74 -8.50 -5.88
CA VAL A 101 20.02 -7.33 -5.39
C VAL A 101 18.72 -7.74 -4.73
N HIS A 102 18.42 -7.13 -3.59
CA HIS A 102 17.19 -7.36 -2.86
C HIS A 102 15.96 -7.09 -3.75
N PHE A 103 15.06 -8.07 -3.77
CA PHE A 103 13.80 -8.04 -4.52
C PHE A 103 12.66 -8.33 -3.56
N ASP A 104 11.73 -7.39 -3.45
CA ASP A 104 10.53 -7.55 -2.66
C ASP A 104 9.27 -7.52 -3.54
N PHE A 105 8.26 -8.27 -3.12
CA PHE A 105 6.96 -8.28 -3.78
C PHE A 105 5.99 -7.27 -3.15
N THR A 106 6.30 -6.73 -1.98
CA THR A 106 5.29 -6.08 -1.14
C THR A 106 5.77 -4.98 -0.18
N ASP A 107 7.08 -4.78 0.01
CA ASP A 107 7.61 -3.84 1.00
C ASP A 107 7.72 -2.37 0.55
N ALA A 108 7.68 -1.49 1.55
CA ALA A 108 8.10 -0.10 1.45
C ALA A 108 9.58 -0.02 1.02
N MET A 109 9.82 0.27 -0.25
CA MET A 109 11.10 0.87 -0.62
C MET A 109 11.26 2.28 -0.01
N LEU A 110 10.24 2.82 0.70
CA LEU A 110 10.30 4.05 1.49
C LEU A 110 11.55 4.13 2.38
N GLY A 111 11.94 3.01 3.01
CA GLY A 111 13.01 2.98 4.00
C GLY A 111 14.34 2.40 3.55
N SER A 112 14.47 1.99 2.29
CA SER A 112 15.66 1.29 1.83
C SER A 112 16.86 2.23 1.70
N SER A 113 17.95 1.88 2.39
CA SER A 113 19.27 2.50 2.25
C SER A 113 20.14 1.77 1.23
N GLU A 114 19.58 0.76 0.55
CA GLU A 114 20.30 -0.05 -0.41
C GLU A 114 20.73 0.78 -1.61
N ARG A 115 21.94 0.53 -2.11
CA ARG A 115 22.41 1.17 -3.34
C ARG A 115 21.60 0.72 -4.55
N PHE A 116 21.19 -0.56 -4.53
CA PHE A 116 20.36 -1.17 -5.56
C PHE A 116 19.26 -1.98 -4.88
N ALA A 117 18.02 -1.76 -5.27
CA ALA A 117 16.89 -2.57 -4.82
C ALA A 117 15.75 -2.47 -5.83
N THR A 118 14.87 -3.46 -5.85
CA THR A 118 13.68 -3.43 -6.70
C THR A 118 12.49 -4.01 -5.96
N SER A 119 11.32 -3.41 -6.12
CA SER A 119 10.03 -3.96 -5.68
C SER A 119 9.08 -4.02 -6.86
N CYS A 120 8.22 -5.03 -6.92
CA CYS A 120 7.15 -5.10 -7.92
C CYS A 120 5.79 -4.85 -7.29
N TYR A 121 4.82 -4.42 -8.13
CA TYR A 121 3.40 -4.28 -7.80
C TYR A 121 3.13 -3.52 -6.50
N VAL A 122 3.51 -2.25 -6.49
CA VAL A 122 3.51 -1.40 -5.30
C VAL A 122 2.23 -0.58 -5.21
N TYR A 123 1.54 -0.67 -4.07
CA TYR A 123 0.43 0.21 -3.70
C TYR A 123 0.99 1.50 -3.12
N LYS A 124 1.08 2.56 -3.93
CA LYS A 124 1.59 3.86 -3.50
C LYS A 124 0.48 4.71 -2.90
N LEU A 125 0.68 5.25 -1.70
CA LEU A 125 -0.30 6.09 -1.05
C LEU A 125 -0.04 7.58 -1.35
N PHE A 126 -1.09 8.27 -1.75
CA PHE A 126 -1.15 9.73 -1.88
C PHE A 126 -2.37 10.27 -1.13
N ASP A 127 -2.43 11.58 -0.89
CA ASP A 127 -3.56 12.23 -0.21
C ASP A 127 -4.90 12.06 -0.95
N LYS A 128 -4.86 11.83 -2.26
CA LYS A 128 -6.03 11.55 -3.11
C LYS A 128 -6.50 10.08 -3.09
N GLY A 129 -5.69 9.18 -2.54
CA GLY A 129 -5.98 7.74 -2.53
C GLY A 129 -4.76 6.90 -2.89
N VAL A 130 -5.02 5.64 -3.23
CA VAL A 130 -3.99 4.64 -3.55
C VAL A 130 -3.79 4.60 -5.06
N PHE A 131 -2.53 4.59 -5.50
CA PHE A 131 -2.15 4.44 -6.89
C PHE A 131 -1.26 3.21 -7.04
N ILE A 132 -1.61 2.31 -7.97
CA ILE A 132 -0.85 1.07 -8.19
C ILE A 132 0.19 1.32 -9.29
N ILE A 133 1.44 0.95 -9.01
CA ILE A 133 2.54 0.98 -9.98
C ILE A 133 3.15 -0.40 -10.15
N ASP A 134 3.74 -0.65 -11.32
CA ASP A 134 4.37 -1.92 -11.68
C ASP A 134 5.59 -2.23 -10.81
N GLY A 135 6.29 -1.20 -10.34
CA GLY A 135 7.34 -1.38 -9.37
C GLY A 135 8.06 -0.11 -8.95
N VAL A 136 9.01 -0.29 -8.05
CA VAL A 136 9.96 0.73 -7.62
C VAL A 136 11.36 0.18 -7.83
N ALA A 137 12.26 1.00 -8.35
CA ALA A 137 13.67 0.69 -8.47
C ALA A 137 14.49 1.73 -7.71
N ILE A 138 15.44 1.26 -6.89
CA ILE A 138 16.48 2.09 -6.32
C ILE A 138 17.75 1.86 -7.13
N TRP A 139 18.29 2.92 -7.69
CA TRP A 139 19.52 2.90 -8.47
C TRP A 139 20.45 3.97 -7.94
N ASN A 140 21.59 3.54 -7.40
CA ASN A 140 22.58 4.42 -6.80
C ASN A 140 21.97 5.39 -5.77
N TYR A 141 21.16 4.84 -4.86
CA TYR A 141 20.41 5.56 -3.80
C TYR A 141 19.30 6.50 -4.29
N GLU A 142 19.08 6.63 -5.61
CA GLU A 142 17.95 7.36 -6.17
C GLU A 142 16.77 6.43 -6.40
N LYS A 143 15.58 6.87 -5.99
CA LYS A 143 14.35 6.08 -6.12
C LYS A 143 13.58 6.46 -7.38
N TYR A 144 13.16 5.45 -8.13
CA TYR A 144 12.40 5.59 -9.37
C TYR A 144 11.10 4.79 -9.27
N ALA A 145 9.99 5.41 -9.64
CA ALA A 145 8.72 4.71 -9.80
C ALA A 145 8.66 4.16 -11.23
N ILE A 146 8.16 2.95 -11.41
CA ILE A 146 8.11 2.28 -12.71
C ILE A 146 6.67 1.96 -13.05
N ILE A 147 6.24 2.36 -14.25
CA ILE A 147 4.93 2.06 -14.80
C ILE A 147 5.02 1.46 -16.20
N LEU A 148 4.18 0.47 -16.45
CA LEU A 148 3.98 -0.16 -17.75
C LEU A 148 2.64 0.28 -18.31
N LEU A 149 2.69 1.04 -19.41
CA LEU A 149 1.51 1.57 -20.07
C LEU A 149 1.03 0.57 -21.13
N THR A 150 0.02 -0.22 -20.74
CA THR A 150 -0.60 -1.24 -21.59
C THR A 150 -1.63 -0.67 -22.58
N SER A 151 -2.15 0.53 -22.32
CA SER A 151 -3.07 1.27 -23.19
C SER A 151 -2.42 2.55 -23.74
N ASP A 152 -2.92 3.03 -24.88
CA ASP A 152 -2.62 4.36 -25.40
C ASP A 152 -2.85 5.41 -24.30
N THR A 153 -1.79 6.11 -23.92
CA THR A 153 -1.80 7.04 -22.79
C THR A 153 -1.07 8.32 -23.20
N PRO A 154 -1.71 9.49 -23.14
CA PRO A 154 -1.10 10.75 -23.55
C PRO A 154 -0.01 11.18 -22.56
N ILE A 155 1.00 11.90 -23.05
CA ILE A 155 2.11 12.42 -22.23
C ILE A 155 1.63 13.33 -21.08
N SER A 156 0.50 14.02 -21.25
CA SER A 156 -0.10 14.86 -20.20
C SER A 156 -0.44 14.06 -18.94
N TYR A 157 -0.97 12.85 -19.08
CA TYR A 157 -1.24 11.93 -17.96
C TYR A 157 0.05 11.54 -17.23
N ILE A 158 1.10 11.21 -17.99
CA ILE A 158 2.40 10.79 -17.44
C ILE A 158 3.04 11.95 -16.67
N ASN A 159 2.99 13.17 -17.22
CA ASN A 159 3.55 14.36 -16.58
C ASN A 159 2.79 14.74 -15.30
N GLU A 160 1.46 14.62 -15.30
CA GLU A 160 0.65 14.80 -14.09
C GLU A 160 1.08 13.78 -13.02
N LEU A 161 1.15 12.49 -13.36
CA LEU A 161 1.56 11.44 -12.43
C LEU A 161 3.00 11.63 -11.91
N LYS A 162 3.93 11.99 -12.79
CA LYS A 162 5.33 12.27 -12.46
C LYS A 162 5.45 13.37 -11.40
N THR A 163 4.58 14.38 -11.44
CA THR A 163 4.56 15.45 -10.44
C THR A 163 4.30 14.91 -9.03
N TYR A 164 3.37 13.97 -8.87
CA TYR A 164 3.10 13.34 -7.56
C TYR A 164 4.32 12.57 -7.03
N PHE A 165 4.94 11.74 -7.87
CA PHE A 165 6.11 10.95 -7.47
C PHE A 165 7.32 11.82 -7.13
N VAL A 166 7.61 12.86 -7.92
CA VAL A 166 8.71 13.78 -7.64
C VAL A 166 8.48 14.55 -6.33
N ASN A 167 7.26 15.03 -6.08
CA ASN A 167 6.91 15.70 -4.82
C ASN A 167 7.00 14.75 -3.60
N ASP A 168 6.86 13.45 -3.83
CA ASP A 168 7.04 12.41 -2.82
C ASP A 168 8.50 11.95 -2.66
N GLY A 169 9.45 12.58 -3.37
CA GLY A 169 10.88 12.33 -3.21
C GLY A 169 11.45 11.28 -4.17
N TYR A 170 10.69 10.84 -5.17
CA TYR A 170 11.23 10.04 -6.25
C TYR A 170 12.04 10.92 -7.21
N LYS A 171 13.13 10.37 -7.75
CA LYS A 171 13.94 11.01 -8.78
C LYS A 171 13.16 11.22 -10.07
N ASP A 172 12.46 10.17 -10.51
CA ASP A 172 11.61 10.21 -11.70
C ASP A 172 10.56 9.08 -11.66
N LEU A 173 9.54 9.24 -12.50
CA LEU A 173 8.62 8.19 -12.94
C LEU A 173 9.10 7.67 -14.30
N ILE A 174 9.56 6.42 -14.33
CA ILE A 174 9.97 5.72 -15.54
C ILE A 174 8.76 5.01 -16.14
N TYR A 175 8.47 5.29 -17.40
CA TYR A 175 7.41 4.60 -18.14
C TYR A 175 7.97 3.70 -19.23
N TYR A 176 7.22 2.64 -19.53
CA TYR A 176 7.39 1.81 -20.72
C TYR A 176 6.05 1.77 -21.45
N ALA A 177 6.00 2.28 -22.69
CA ALA A 177 4.75 2.40 -23.46
C ALA A 177 4.85 1.71 -24.83
N LYS A 178 3.76 1.06 -25.26
CA LYS A 178 3.66 0.42 -26.58
C LYS A 178 3.55 1.42 -27.74
N LYS A 179 3.00 2.61 -27.48
CA LYS A 179 2.93 3.74 -28.42
C LYS A 179 3.62 4.95 -27.82
N ASP A 180 4.13 5.83 -28.68
CA ASP A 180 4.75 7.08 -28.24
C ASP A 180 3.73 7.96 -27.52
N PRO A 181 3.87 8.22 -26.21
CA PRO A 181 2.93 9.07 -25.48
C PRO A 181 2.84 10.50 -26.03
N HIS A 182 3.87 10.97 -26.76
CA HIS A 182 3.87 12.29 -27.40
C HIS A 182 2.97 12.36 -28.65
N LEU A 183 2.61 11.22 -29.23
CA LEU A 183 1.75 11.12 -30.42
C LEU A 183 0.32 10.71 -30.09
N VAL A 184 0.02 10.39 -28.83
CA VAL A 184 -1.33 10.04 -28.37
C VAL A 184 -2.10 11.32 -28.06
N GLU A 185 -3.14 11.59 -28.83
CA GLU A 185 -4.05 12.73 -28.61
C GLU A 185 -5.07 12.44 -27.50
N GLY A 186 -5.59 13.52 -26.89
CA GLY A 186 -6.68 13.46 -25.90
C GLY A 186 -6.22 13.69 -24.45
N SER A 187 -7.16 13.50 -23.52
CA SER A 187 -6.90 13.62 -22.09
C SER A 187 -7.38 12.37 -21.35
N LYS A 188 -6.61 11.98 -20.33
CA LYS A 188 -6.93 10.88 -19.42
C LYS A 188 -6.76 11.42 -18.01
N LYS A 189 -7.76 11.21 -17.15
CA LYS A 189 -7.66 11.60 -15.74
C LYS A 189 -6.93 10.53 -14.94
N LEU A 190 -6.09 10.94 -13.99
CA LEU A 190 -5.57 10.04 -12.97
C LEU A 190 -6.72 9.42 -12.19
N LYS A 191 -6.62 8.11 -11.93
CA LYS A 191 -7.60 7.37 -11.13
C LYS A 191 -6.87 6.84 -9.90
N PHE A 192 -7.30 7.32 -8.73
CA PHE A 192 -6.87 6.80 -7.44
C PHE A 192 -7.93 5.81 -6.94
N GLU A 193 -7.48 4.71 -6.37
CA GLU A 193 -8.31 3.75 -5.67
C GLU A 193 -8.55 4.21 -4.23
N ASN A 194 -9.70 3.85 -3.66
CA ASN A 194 -9.88 3.95 -2.21
C ASN A 194 -9.25 2.74 -1.55
N PHE A 195 -9.14 2.78 -0.21
CA PHE A 195 -8.83 1.60 0.57
C PHE A 195 -9.76 0.43 0.23
N ASN A 196 -9.14 -0.73 0.01
CA ASN A 196 -9.81 -1.99 -0.26
C ASN A 196 -9.04 -3.14 0.40
N ASP A 197 -9.56 -4.36 0.26
CA ASP A 197 -9.01 -5.60 0.81
C ASP A 197 -7.59 -5.92 0.35
N LYS A 198 -7.12 -5.31 -0.73
CA LYS A 198 -5.75 -5.47 -1.24
C LYS A 198 -4.76 -4.46 -0.67
N CYS A 199 -5.26 -3.38 -0.08
CA CYS A 199 -4.42 -2.35 0.53
C CYS A 199 -3.86 -2.77 1.88
N PHE A 200 -4.49 -3.75 2.54
CA PHE A 200 -4.17 -4.15 3.89
C PHE A 200 -3.87 -5.63 3.97
N ARG A 201 -2.89 -5.97 4.80
CA ARG A 201 -2.55 -7.35 5.10
C ARG A 201 -2.50 -7.53 6.60
N TYR A 202 -3.34 -8.42 7.10
CA TYR A 202 -3.24 -8.92 8.45
C TYR A 202 -2.21 -10.04 8.47
N ASP A 203 -1.18 -9.90 9.32
CA ASP A 203 -0.19 -10.95 9.55
C ASP A 203 -0.41 -11.56 10.94
N PRO A 204 -0.99 -12.77 11.03
CA PRO A 204 -1.18 -13.48 12.30
C PRO A 204 0.14 -13.68 13.08
N ALA A 205 1.27 -13.85 12.38
CA ALA A 205 2.56 -14.08 13.02
C ALA A 205 3.07 -12.83 13.75
N ASN A 206 2.71 -11.63 13.26
CA ASN A 206 3.07 -10.35 13.89
C ASN A 206 2.08 -9.92 15.00
N GLN A 207 1.05 -10.72 15.30
CA GLN A 207 0.12 -10.41 16.38
C GLN A 207 0.65 -10.70 17.78
N GLY A 208 1.49 -11.72 17.92
CA GLY A 208 1.96 -12.23 19.21
C GLY A 208 3.28 -11.64 19.70
N LEU A 209 3.79 -10.58 19.09
CA LEU A 209 5.04 -9.96 19.53
C LEU A 209 4.79 -9.25 20.87
N GLU A 210 5.07 -9.93 22.00
CA GLU A 210 5.15 -9.33 23.34
C GLU A 210 6.15 -8.14 23.41
N GLN A 211 6.93 -7.94 22.34
CA GLN A 211 7.89 -6.86 22.15
C GLN A 211 7.48 -5.89 21.03
N ARG A 212 6.19 -5.63 20.80
CA ARG A 212 5.82 -4.43 20.03
C ARG A 212 6.44 -3.25 20.75
N LYS A 213 7.39 -2.59 20.10
CA LYS A 213 8.05 -1.41 20.64
C LYS A 213 7.07 -0.24 20.57
N HIS A 214 6.03 -0.26 21.41
CA HIS A 214 4.93 0.71 21.38
C HIS A 214 5.43 2.15 21.53
N ASN A 215 6.57 2.34 22.22
CA ASN A 215 7.27 3.60 22.32
C ASN A 215 7.84 4.12 20.99
N GLU A 216 7.89 3.31 19.93
CA GLU A 216 8.25 3.68 18.57
C GLU A 216 7.02 4.02 17.71
N TYR A 217 5.80 3.91 18.23
CA TYR A 217 4.56 4.18 17.48
C TYR A 217 3.77 5.32 18.11
N ALA A 218 3.05 6.08 17.29
CA ALA A 218 2.15 7.12 17.76
C ALA A 218 1.05 7.46 16.74
N LEU A 219 -0.04 8.01 17.26
CA LEU A 219 -1.09 8.64 16.48
C LEU A 219 -0.54 9.93 15.84
N TRP A 220 0.18 10.72 16.64
CA TRP A 220 0.78 11.98 16.23
C TRP A 220 2.16 12.16 16.87
N TRP A 221 3.07 12.83 16.18
CA TRP A 221 4.37 13.25 16.72
C TRP A 221 4.82 14.54 16.06
N ALA A 222 5.60 15.32 16.81
CA ALA A 222 6.26 16.52 16.32
C ALA A 222 7.28 16.13 15.23
N GLY A 223 7.12 16.68 14.04
CA GLY A 223 7.89 16.36 12.85
C GLY A 223 8.25 17.59 12.02
N GLU A 224 8.64 17.37 10.77
CA GLU A 224 9.00 18.46 9.86
C GLU A 224 7.75 19.17 9.32
N LEU A 225 6.65 18.42 9.11
CA LEU A 225 5.38 18.95 8.60
C LEU A 225 4.52 19.50 9.73
N GLU A 226 4.53 18.87 10.90
CA GLU A 226 3.70 19.24 12.04
C GLU A 226 4.55 19.38 13.30
N LYS A 227 4.96 20.61 13.64
CA LYS A 227 5.90 20.87 14.74
C LYS A 227 5.26 20.85 16.13
N ASP A 228 3.97 21.14 16.21
CA ASP A 228 3.25 21.30 17.47
C ASP A 228 1.78 20.86 17.35
N VAL A 229 1.16 20.57 18.50
CA VAL A 229 -0.21 20.05 18.61
C VAL A 229 -1.22 21.09 18.13
N LYS A 230 -0.98 22.37 18.42
CA LYS A 230 -1.91 23.47 18.10
C LYS A 230 -2.11 23.68 16.60
N SER A 231 -1.06 23.47 15.81
CA SER A 231 -1.10 23.67 14.35
C SER A 231 -1.33 22.39 13.54
N SER A 232 -1.52 21.24 14.21
CA SER A 232 -1.63 19.96 13.53
C SER A 232 -2.96 19.81 12.76
N ILE A 233 -2.84 19.68 11.44
CA ILE A 233 -3.94 19.34 10.54
C ILE A 233 -4.35 17.88 10.73
N LEU A 234 -3.39 16.98 10.98
CA LEU A 234 -3.66 15.57 11.22
C LEU A 234 -4.61 15.36 12.40
N LEU A 235 -4.38 16.06 13.51
CA LEU A 235 -5.24 15.96 14.68
C LEU A 235 -6.66 16.47 14.39
N ASN A 236 -6.81 17.45 13.51
CA ASN A 236 -8.13 17.85 13.03
C ASN A 236 -8.78 16.74 12.17
N ASP A 237 -8.04 16.18 11.22
CA ASP A 237 -8.55 15.08 10.37
C ASP A 237 -8.94 13.84 11.20
N ILE A 238 -8.22 13.58 12.30
CA ILE A 238 -8.58 12.53 13.26
C ILE A 238 -9.93 12.83 13.93
N GLY A 239 -10.12 14.06 14.42
CA GLY A 239 -11.40 14.49 15.00
C GLY A 239 -12.57 14.34 14.02
N VAL A 240 -12.33 14.65 12.74
CA VAL A 240 -13.36 14.50 11.68
C VAL A 240 -13.79 13.04 11.52
N TYR A 241 -12.87 12.07 11.42
CA TYR A 241 -13.32 10.69 11.23
C TYR A 241 -14.01 10.12 12.48
N LEU A 242 -13.63 10.58 13.67
CA LEU A 242 -14.30 10.17 14.92
C LEU A 242 -15.73 10.72 14.98
N ASP A 243 -15.95 11.98 14.61
CA ASP A 243 -17.29 12.59 14.49
C ASP A 243 -18.15 11.88 13.42
N LEU A 244 -17.54 11.53 12.29
CA LEU A 244 -18.25 10.80 11.23
C LEU A 244 -18.82 9.47 11.69
N LEU A 245 -18.18 8.84 12.68
CA LEU A 245 -18.47 7.47 13.11
C LEU A 245 -18.93 7.37 14.57
N GLU A 246 -19.28 8.48 15.21
CA GLU A 246 -19.59 8.58 16.64
C GLU A 246 -20.67 7.59 17.14
N PHE A 247 -21.52 7.08 16.25
CA PHE A 247 -22.53 6.06 16.55
C PHE A 247 -22.50 4.86 15.60
N TYR A 248 -21.39 4.66 14.90
CA TYR A 248 -21.26 3.65 13.84
C TYR A 248 -19.92 2.90 13.86
N ASN A 249 -19.22 2.93 14.99
CA ASN A 249 -17.94 2.24 15.18
C ASN A 249 -18.04 0.73 14.88
N SER A 250 -19.18 0.09 15.22
CA SER A 250 -19.38 -1.34 14.94
C SER A 250 -19.47 -1.67 13.44
N TYR A 251 -19.96 -0.74 12.63
CA TYR A 251 -19.97 -0.87 11.18
C TYR A 251 -18.57 -0.65 10.60
N LEU A 252 -17.86 0.39 11.06
CA LEU A 252 -16.48 0.63 10.63
C LEU A 252 -15.62 -0.60 10.92
N LEU A 253 -15.72 -1.18 12.12
CA LEU A 253 -14.98 -2.40 12.47
C LEU A 253 -15.35 -3.56 11.54
N GLY A 254 -16.62 -3.68 11.14
CA GLY A 254 -17.06 -4.64 10.14
C GLY A 254 -16.42 -4.47 8.78
N PHE A 255 -16.39 -3.24 8.26
CA PHE A 255 -15.73 -2.90 7.00
C PHE A 255 -14.22 -3.13 7.05
N LEU A 256 -13.57 -2.76 8.16
CA LEU A 256 -12.14 -3.00 8.38
C LEU A 256 -11.84 -4.50 8.47
N SER A 257 -12.66 -5.27 9.18
CA SER A 257 -12.49 -6.72 9.30
C SER A 257 -12.61 -7.43 7.95
N PHE A 258 -13.52 -6.97 7.08
CA PHE A 258 -13.58 -7.44 5.70
C PHE A 258 -12.32 -7.04 4.92
N ALA A 259 -11.87 -5.79 5.01
CA ALA A 259 -10.67 -5.31 4.34
C ALA A 259 -9.38 -6.00 4.82
N PHE A 260 -9.34 -6.47 6.06
CA PHE A 260 -8.21 -7.23 6.61
C PHE A 260 -8.27 -8.73 6.25
N GLY A 261 -9.31 -9.17 5.55
CA GLY A 261 -9.55 -10.57 5.23
C GLY A 261 -9.93 -11.43 6.44
N LEU A 262 -10.31 -10.80 7.56
CA LEU A 262 -10.79 -11.48 8.77
C LEU A 262 -12.21 -12.01 8.57
N ASN A 263 -13.02 -11.29 7.80
CA ASN A 263 -14.38 -11.66 7.43
C ASN A 263 -14.52 -11.82 5.91
N LYS A 264 -15.36 -12.76 5.47
CA LYS A 264 -15.68 -12.97 4.04
C LYS A 264 -16.64 -11.93 3.47
N GLU A 265 -17.38 -11.26 4.33
CA GLU A 265 -18.39 -10.27 3.99
C GLU A 265 -18.33 -9.12 5.01
N VAL A 266 -18.92 -7.98 4.67
CA VAL A 266 -19.04 -6.86 5.61
C VAL A 266 -20.14 -7.20 6.61
N VAL A 267 -19.75 -7.43 7.87
CA VAL A 267 -20.68 -7.77 8.96
C VAL A 267 -20.50 -6.79 10.11
N ARG A 268 -21.60 -6.27 10.66
CA ARG A 268 -21.57 -5.42 11.87
C ARG A 268 -20.86 -6.18 12.99
N THR A 269 -19.83 -5.58 13.57
CA THR A 269 -18.95 -6.25 14.54
C THR A 269 -18.93 -5.46 15.85
N LYS A 270 -19.22 -6.11 16.98
CA LYS A 270 -19.22 -5.44 18.29
C LYS A 270 -17.81 -4.92 18.60
N MET A 271 -17.73 -3.68 19.10
CA MET A 271 -16.47 -3.12 19.59
C MET A 271 -15.98 -3.87 20.84
N PRO A 272 -14.68 -4.21 20.94
CA PRO A 272 -14.13 -4.82 22.14
C PRO A 272 -13.88 -3.78 23.23
N ASP A 273 -13.74 -4.20 24.49
CA ASP A 273 -13.33 -3.31 25.59
C ASP A 273 -11.99 -2.61 25.24
N TYR A 274 -11.02 -3.41 24.81
CA TYR A 274 -9.75 -2.97 24.26
C TYR A 274 -9.05 -4.10 23.51
N GLU A 275 -8.66 -3.87 22.26
CA GLU A 275 -7.82 -4.77 21.46
C GLU A 275 -6.81 -4.00 20.62
N GLU A 276 -5.71 -4.66 20.26
CA GLU A 276 -4.69 -4.13 19.38
C GLU A 276 -4.41 -5.09 18.22
N VAL A 277 -4.41 -4.57 17.00
CA VAL A 277 -4.19 -5.34 15.78
C VAL A 277 -3.06 -4.70 14.99
N ALA A 278 -2.02 -5.46 14.65
CA ALA A 278 -1.02 -4.98 13.69
C ALA A 278 -1.46 -5.35 12.28
N ILE A 279 -1.37 -4.40 11.37
CA ILE A 279 -1.59 -4.63 9.95
C ILE A 279 -0.44 -4.03 9.15
N THR A 280 -0.25 -4.53 7.94
CA THR A 280 0.61 -3.89 6.95
C THR A 280 -0.27 -3.15 5.95
N GLY A 281 -0.13 -1.84 5.87
CA GLY A 281 -0.84 -0.99 4.90
C GLY A 281 -0.16 -0.88 3.54
N PRO A 282 -0.62 0.06 2.68
CA PRO A 282 0.07 0.41 1.44
C PRO A 282 1.53 0.70 1.68
N GLU A 283 2.37 0.46 0.68
CA GLU A 283 3.81 0.59 0.80
C GLU A 283 4.39 -0.19 1.98
N GLY A 284 3.85 -1.35 2.37
CA GLY A 284 4.49 -2.21 3.39
C GLY A 284 4.64 -1.60 4.79
N VAL A 285 3.96 -0.50 5.11
CA VAL A 285 4.11 0.16 6.41
C VAL A 285 3.31 -0.60 7.46
N GLU A 286 3.95 -0.98 8.57
CA GLU A 286 3.24 -1.54 9.72
C GLU A 286 2.47 -0.44 10.46
N ILE A 287 1.20 -0.70 10.73
CA ILE A 287 0.28 0.17 11.45
C ILE A 287 -0.30 -0.63 12.61
N ILE A 288 -0.25 -0.07 13.82
CA ILE A 288 -0.93 -0.64 14.98
C ILE A 288 -2.30 0.01 15.07
N ILE A 289 -3.35 -0.79 15.01
CA ILE A 289 -4.73 -0.36 15.22
C ILE A 289 -5.09 -0.64 16.67
N THR A 290 -5.66 0.35 17.35
CA THR A 290 -6.28 0.14 18.66
C THR A 290 -7.77 0.29 18.55
N LEU A 291 -8.47 -0.70 19.07
CA LEU A 291 -9.92 -0.82 19.08
C LEU A 291 -10.40 -0.72 20.52
N SER A 292 -11.36 0.15 20.79
CA SER A 292 -12.00 0.22 22.11
C SER A 292 -13.42 0.73 21.98
N GLU A 293 -14.36 0.12 22.68
CA GLU A 293 -15.73 0.60 22.78
C GLU A 293 -15.81 2.03 23.32
N LYS A 294 -14.93 2.39 24.28
CA LYS A 294 -14.91 3.71 24.91
C LYS A 294 -14.18 4.78 24.10
N LYS A 295 -13.13 4.40 23.37
CA LYS A 295 -12.21 5.36 22.73
C LYS A 295 -12.38 5.41 21.21
N GLY A 296 -12.90 4.34 20.60
CA GLY A 296 -13.03 4.21 19.15
C GLY A 296 -11.87 3.45 18.52
N ILE A 297 -11.60 3.77 17.25
CA ILE A 297 -10.59 3.12 16.40
C ILE A 297 -9.49 4.13 16.08
N TYR A 298 -8.24 3.84 16.46
CA TYR A 298 -7.08 4.68 16.16
C TYR A 298 -6.00 3.90 15.42
N PHE A 299 -5.25 4.63 14.60
CA PHE A 299 -4.11 4.12 13.82
C PHE A 299 -2.83 4.76 14.35
N HIS A 300 -1.87 3.92 14.73
CA HIS A 300 -0.57 4.33 15.24
C HIS A 300 0.49 3.93 14.23
N PHE A 301 1.32 4.90 13.85
CA PHE A 301 2.35 4.75 12.84
C PHE A 301 3.73 4.82 13.48
N PRO A 302 4.77 4.25 12.86
CA PRO A 302 6.12 4.37 13.38
C PRO A 302 6.56 5.85 13.43
N LYS A 303 7.04 6.29 14.59
CA LYS A 303 7.56 7.64 14.90
C LYS A 303 8.89 7.88 14.19
N HIS A 304 8.83 8.04 12.88
CA HIS A 304 10.00 8.35 12.07
C HIS A 304 9.62 9.39 11.02
N PRO A 305 10.44 10.45 10.80
CA PRO A 305 10.14 11.50 9.83
C PRO A 305 9.75 11.01 8.42
N ARG A 306 10.34 9.91 7.95
CA ARG A 306 10.03 9.30 6.65
C ARG A 306 8.58 8.87 6.48
N TYR A 307 7.87 8.59 7.58
CA TYR A 307 6.47 8.14 7.56
C TYR A 307 5.48 9.29 7.77
N GLU A 308 5.94 10.52 7.99
CA GLU A 308 5.05 11.65 8.28
C GLU A 308 4.10 11.94 7.10
N LYS A 309 4.63 11.98 5.86
CA LYS A 309 3.81 12.11 4.64
C LYS A 309 2.83 10.94 4.48
N TYR A 310 3.30 9.72 4.73
CA TYR A 310 2.48 8.51 4.64
C TYR A 310 1.30 8.54 5.63
N ARG A 311 1.58 8.81 6.91
CA ARG A 311 0.58 8.96 7.97
C ARG A 311 -0.48 9.99 7.57
N ASN A 312 -0.04 11.17 7.14
CA ASN A 312 -0.96 12.27 6.81
C ASN A 312 -1.81 11.95 5.57
N ALA A 313 -1.23 11.31 4.55
CA ALA A 313 -1.99 10.81 3.40
C ALA A 313 -2.98 9.71 3.82
N PHE A 314 -2.56 8.79 4.70
CA PHE A 314 -3.39 7.71 5.20
C PHE A 314 -4.64 8.23 5.88
N ILE A 315 -4.49 9.12 6.86
CA ILE A 315 -5.61 9.65 7.64
C ILE A 315 -6.57 10.42 6.72
N LYS A 316 -6.08 11.21 5.76
CA LYS A 316 -6.95 11.89 4.77
C LYS A 316 -7.77 10.92 3.92
N VAL A 317 -7.13 9.86 3.43
CA VAL A 317 -7.83 8.82 2.65
C VAL A 317 -8.81 8.06 3.55
N PHE A 318 -8.45 7.82 4.81
CA PHE A 318 -9.32 7.18 5.79
C PHE A 318 -10.55 8.03 6.11
N VAL A 319 -10.42 9.35 6.22
CA VAL A 319 -11.56 10.27 6.38
C VAL A 319 -12.52 10.14 5.20
N ASN A 320 -12.01 10.14 3.96
CA ASN A 320 -12.82 9.93 2.76
C ASN A 320 -13.53 8.57 2.76
N PHE A 321 -12.89 7.54 3.29
CA PHE A 321 -13.49 6.23 3.48
C PHE A 321 -14.63 6.27 4.52
N CYS A 322 -14.44 6.98 5.63
CA CYS A 322 -15.46 7.16 6.67
C CYS A 322 -16.69 7.92 6.14
N TYR A 323 -16.50 8.94 5.30
CA TYR A 323 -17.61 9.62 4.63
C TYR A 323 -18.46 8.64 3.81
N LYS A 324 -17.83 7.77 3.03
CA LYS A 324 -18.53 6.77 2.20
C LYS A 324 -19.26 5.72 3.02
N ILE A 325 -18.67 5.28 4.13
CA ILE A 325 -19.34 4.36 5.06
C ILE A 325 -20.57 5.04 5.64
N ARG A 326 -20.43 6.28 6.14
CA ARG A 326 -21.55 7.02 6.74
C ARG A 326 -22.68 7.24 5.73
N GLU A 327 -22.34 7.60 4.49
CA GLU A 327 -23.32 7.73 3.39
C GLU A 327 -24.10 6.43 3.20
N GLN A 328 -23.41 5.28 3.08
CA GLN A 328 -24.06 3.97 2.94
C GLN A 328 -24.95 3.63 4.14
N ILE A 329 -24.51 3.91 5.37
CA ILE A 329 -25.30 3.66 6.58
C ILE A 329 -26.59 4.47 6.58
N ILE A 330 -26.51 5.76 6.22
CA ILE A 330 -27.67 6.67 6.17
C ILE A 330 -28.63 6.26 5.04
N GLU A 331 -28.10 5.97 3.85
CA GLU A 331 -28.91 5.55 2.70
C GLU A 331 -29.69 4.25 2.96
N ASN A 332 -29.12 3.35 3.76
CA ASN A 332 -29.74 2.07 4.09
C ASN A 332 -30.50 2.08 5.44
N ASP A 333 -30.66 3.25 6.07
CA ASP A 333 -31.34 3.43 7.36
C ASP A 333 -30.85 2.44 8.45
N LEU A 334 -29.54 2.22 8.50
CA LEU A 334 -28.94 1.26 9.43
C LEU A 334 -28.95 1.82 10.86
N PRO A 335 -29.29 0.99 11.88
CA PRO A 335 -29.41 1.46 13.24
C PRO A 335 -28.06 1.88 13.82
N LYS A 336 -28.08 2.93 14.63
CA LYS A 336 -26.94 3.39 15.43
C LYS A 336 -26.47 2.32 16.43
N ASP A 337 -25.24 2.48 16.87
CA ASP A 337 -24.71 1.80 18.05
C ASP A 337 -25.37 2.35 19.31
N ASP A 338 -25.68 1.45 20.24
CA ASP A 338 -26.23 1.77 21.55
C ASP A 338 -25.06 1.81 22.54
N PHE A 339 -24.62 3.01 22.90
CA PHE A 339 -23.51 3.21 23.83
C PHE A 339 -24.03 3.80 25.13
N GLU A 340 -23.78 3.12 26.25
CA GLU A 340 -24.09 3.60 27.61
C GLU A 340 -23.01 4.54 28.19
N HIS A 341 -22.03 4.95 27.38
CA HIS A 341 -20.80 5.62 27.83
C HIS A 341 -20.55 6.94 27.08
N HIS A 342 -19.60 7.74 27.59
CA HIS A 342 -19.06 8.93 26.92
C HIS A 342 -18.68 8.64 25.47
N THR A 343 -18.90 9.60 24.57
CA THR A 343 -18.63 9.38 23.15
C THR A 343 -17.14 9.38 22.86
N THR A 344 -16.74 8.65 21.82
CA THR A 344 -15.33 8.57 21.39
C THR A 344 -14.76 9.94 21.02
N LEU A 345 -15.61 10.84 20.54
CA LEU A 345 -15.25 12.21 20.17
C LEU A 345 -15.04 13.11 21.38
N GLU A 346 -15.90 13.00 22.41
CA GLU A 346 -15.73 13.74 23.68
C GLU A 346 -14.37 13.43 24.31
N TRP A 347 -14.03 12.15 24.40
CA TRP A 347 -12.74 11.71 24.92
C TRP A 347 -11.55 12.26 24.12
N TYR A 348 -11.63 12.19 22.79
CA TYR A 348 -10.58 12.72 21.91
C TYR A 348 -10.43 14.23 22.05
N THR A 349 -11.53 14.96 22.19
CA THR A 349 -11.52 16.41 22.35
C THR A 349 -10.80 16.81 23.63
N GLN A 350 -11.11 16.14 24.76
CA GLN A 350 -10.45 16.38 26.05
C GLN A 350 -8.94 16.14 25.97
N LEU A 351 -8.54 15.01 25.38
CA LEU A 351 -7.13 14.71 25.17
C LEU A 351 -6.39 15.82 24.41
N ILE A 352 -7.00 16.33 23.34
CA ILE A 352 -6.38 17.36 22.50
C ILE A 352 -6.35 18.71 23.21
N GLU A 353 -7.36 19.02 24.03
CA GLU A 353 -7.37 20.21 24.88
C GLU A 353 -6.23 20.17 25.90
N GLU A 354 -6.11 19.07 26.65
CA GLU A 354 -5.00 18.83 27.58
C GLU A 354 -3.64 18.93 26.86
N ALA A 355 -3.53 18.31 25.68
CA ALA A 355 -2.30 18.38 24.89
C ALA A 355 -1.96 19.82 24.45
N LYS A 356 -2.96 20.64 24.12
CA LYS A 356 -2.75 22.04 23.72
C LYS A 356 -2.32 22.91 24.90
N GLU A 357 -2.76 22.60 26.11
CA GLU A 357 -2.31 23.28 27.34
C GLU A 357 -0.81 23.02 27.60
N HIS A 358 -0.36 21.79 27.35
CA HIS A 358 1.03 21.35 27.55
C HIS A 358 1.90 21.38 26.28
N ASN A 359 1.48 22.07 25.22
CA ASN A 359 2.03 21.96 23.86
C ASN A 359 3.57 22.04 23.73
N SER A 360 4.27 22.78 24.59
CA SER A 360 5.74 22.88 24.57
C SER A 360 6.48 21.62 25.06
N GLU A 361 5.77 20.72 25.73
CA GLU A 361 6.32 19.54 26.40
C GLU A 361 6.03 18.24 25.64
N ILE A 362 5.25 18.30 24.55
CA ILE A 362 4.72 17.12 23.87
C ILE A 362 5.49 16.84 22.59
N ALA A 363 6.33 15.80 22.60
CA ALA A 363 6.98 15.32 21.38
C ALA A 363 6.12 14.32 20.60
N ALA A 364 5.20 13.61 21.26
CA ALA A 364 4.29 12.67 20.60
C ALA A 364 3.05 12.35 21.45
N ILE A 365 1.99 11.95 20.76
CA ILE A 365 0.72 11.44 21.27
C ILE A 365 0.60 10.00 20.75
N GLY A 366 0.99 9.01 21.56
CA GLY A 366 0.87 7.57 21.23
C GLY A 366 0.35 6.66 22.34
N LEU A 367 0.29 5.36 22.04
CA LEU A 367 -0.23 4.31 22.92
C LEU A 367 0.49 4.21 24.27
N MET A 368 -0.28 4.15 25.37
CA MET A 368 0.10 3.46 26.59
C MET A 368 -0.96 2.43 26.98
N ARG A 369 -0.53 1.20 27.27
CA ARG A 369 -1.32 0.24 28.05
C ARG A 369 -1.20 0.60 29.53
N LYS A 370 -2.30 0.93 30.20
CA LYS A 370 -2.37 0.75 31.66
C LYS A 370 -3.66 0.07 32.04
N LYS A 371 -3.49 -1.07 32.72
CA LYS A 371 -4.56 -2.00 33.07
C LYS A 371 -5.45 -1.51 34.22
N ASP A 372 -5.05 -0.49 34.99
CA ASP A 372 -5.65 -0.21 36.31
C ASP A 372 -5.62 1.26 36.76
N SER A 373 -6.04 2.21 35.93
CA SER A 373 -6.28 3.57 36.46
C SER A 373 -7.40 4.29 35.71
N ASN A 374 -8.27 4.95 36.47
CA ASN A 374 -9.38 5.74 35.93
C ASN A 374 -8.94 6.95 35.07
N PHE A 375 -7.63 7.23 34.97
CA PHE A 375 -6.87 7.99 33.95
C PHE A 375 -5.37 7.62 34.14
N PRO A 376 -4.47 7.57 33.13
CA PRO A 376 -4.34 8.51 32.00
C PRO A 376 -4.30 7.83 30.62
N ASP A 377 -4.66 8.54 29.55
CA ASP A 377 -4.51 8.01 28.19
C ASP A 377 -3.74 8.95 27.28
N TYR A 378 -2.75 8.36 26.62
CA TYR A 378 -1.57 8.97 25.99
C TYR A 378 -0.46 9.35 26.98
N SER A 379 0.74 8.84 26.70
CA SER A 379 1.97 9.41 27.25
C SER A 379 2.39 10.56 26.35
N TYR A 380 2.46 11.75 26.91
CA TYR A 380 3.35 12.78 26.39
C TYR A 380 4.77 12.24 26.53
N TYR A 381 5.47 12.10 25.41
CA TYR A 381 6.90 11.88 25.45
C TYR A 381 7.53 13.27 25.60
N GLU A 382 8.04 13.56 26.79
CA GLU A 382 8.91 14.72 27.01
C GLU A 382 10.28 14.47 26.35
N ASN A 383 10.97 15.54 25.94
CA ASN A 383 12.23 15.48 25.19
C ASN A 383 13.40 14.84 25.94
#